data_AF-A0A919J0Q2-F1
#
_entry.id   AF-A0A919J0Q2-F1
#
_cell.length_a   1.000
_cell.length_b   1.000
_cell.length_c   1.000
_cell.angle_alpha   90.00
_cell.angle_beta   90.00
_cell.angle_gamma   90.00
#
_symmetry.space_group_name_H-M   'P 1'
#
loop_
_entity.id
_entity.type
_entity.pdbx_description
1 polymer ?
#
loop_
_entity_poly.entity_id
_entity_poly.type
_entity_poly.pdbx_seq_one_letter_code
_entity_poly.pdbx_strand_id
1 'polypeptide(L)'
;MTVQVKSDHLRVAARKLREEAAESLRRAAEQLAVPEKQYGVAAAFDHYTTAAAYRAYATAMEEEFRLLEQACRQLADALEQTAGDYDRADKASAHRVGGVR
;
A
#
# COMPACT_ATOMS: atom_id res chain seq x y z
N MET A 1 -19.53 18.48 -18.91
CA MET A 1 -19.22 17.73 -17.68
C MET A 1 -17.79 17.24 -17.78
N THR A 2 -16.92 17.88 -17.00
CA THR A 2 -15.45 17.91 -17.11
C THR A 2 -14.82 16.71 -16.41
N VAL A 3 -13.97 15.99 -17.13
CA VAL A 3 -13.27 14.77 -16.67
C VAL A 3 -12.24 15.06 -15.57
N GLN A 4 -11.85 16.31 -15.37
CA GLN A 4 -11.00 16.81 -14.27
C GLN A 4 -11.38 16.30 -12.86
N VAL A 5 -12.67 16.17 -12.55
CA VAL A 5 -13.09 15.66 -11.23
C VAL A 5 -12.62 14.21 -11.03
N LYS A 6 -12.47 13.42 -12.11
CA LYS A 6 -12.06 12.01 -12.02
C LYS A 6 -10.57 11.82 -11.74
N SER A 7 -9.67 12.64 -12.30
CA SER A 7 -8.22 12.47 -12.08
C SER A 7 -7.80 12.87 -10.66
N ASP A 8 -8.45 13.88 -10.06
CA ASP A 8 -8.21 14.25 -8.66
C ASP A 8 -8.66 13.15 -7.68
N HIS A 9 -9.79 12.48 -7.94
CA HIS A 9 -10.21 11.33 -7.14
C HIS A 9 -9.20 10.18 -7.19
N LEU A 10 -8.60 9.91 -8.34
CA LEU A 10 -7.55 8.89 -8.47
C LEU A 10 -6.30 9.23 -7.65
N ARG A 11 -5.90 10.51 -7.65
CA ARG A 11 -4.76 10.99 -6.82
C ARG A 11 -5.04 10.88 -5.33
N VAL A 12 -6.27 11.22 -4.91
CA VAL A 12 -6.67 11.04 -3.51
C VAL A 12 -6.64 9.57 -3.11
N ALA A 13 -7.14 8.68 -3.96
CA ALA A 13 -7.10 7.24 -3.70
C ALA A 13 -5.67 6.70 -3.64
N ALA A 14 -4.80 7.11 -4.56
CA ALA A 14 -3.38 6.76 -4.55
C ALA A 14 -2.69 7.22 -3.26
N ARG A 15 -2.94 8.45 -2.83
CA ARG A 15 -2.41 8.98 -1.57
C ARG A 15 -2.85 8.15 -0.37
N LYS A 16 -4.15 7.83 -0.27
CA LYS A 16 -4.67 6.99 0.82
C LYS A 16 -4.02 5.61 0.85
N LEU A 17 -3.87 4.98 -0.32
CA LEU A 17 -3.20 3.68 -0.42
C LEU A 17 -1.74 3.75 0.06
N ARG A 18 -1.02 4.82 -0.29
CA ARG A 18 0.40 4.95 0.05
C ARG A 18 0.63 5.41 1.50
N GLU A 19 -0.12 6.40 1.97
CA GLU A 19 0.09 7.05 3.28
C GLU A 19 -0.67 6.38 4.41
N GLU A 20 -1.83 5.78 4.14
CA GLU A 20 -2.63 5.12 5.17
C GLU A 20 -2.40 3.61 5.13
N ALA A 21 -2.73 2.95 4.02
CA ALA A 21 -2.74 1.49 3.95
C ALA A 21 -1.34 0.87 3.99
N ALA A 22 -0.45 1.27 3.07
CA ALA A 22 0.91 0.74 3.01
C ALA A 22 1.70 1.04 4.29
N GLU A 23 1.59 2.26 4.82
CA GLU A 23 2.25 2.63 6.07
C GLU A 23 1.71 1.86 7.28
N SER A 24 0.40 1.58 7.33
CA SER A 24 -0.20 0.74 8.38
C SER A 24 0.29 -0.69 8.30
N LEU A 25 0.41 -1.26 7.09
CA LEU A 25 0.93 -2.61 6.86
C LEU A 25 2.41 -2.71 7.25
N ARG A 26 3.22 -1.70 6.89
CA ARG A 26 4.63 -1.59 7.32
C ARG A 26 4.75 -1.61 8.85
N ARG A 27 3.96 -0.78 9.52
CA ARG A 27 3.93 -0.72 11.00
C ARG A 27 3.46 -2.04 11.61
N ALA A 28 2.47 -2.70 11.02
CA ALA A 28 1.99 -4.01 11.49
C ALA A 28 3.10 -5.08 11.39
N ALA A 29 3.85 -5.10 10.29
CA ALA A 29 5.01 -5.99 10.14
C ALA A 29 6.10 -5.70 11.20
N GLU A 30 6.40 -4.42 11.45
CA GLU A 30 7.36 -4.01 12.48
C GLU A 30 6.90 -4.39 13.90
N GLN A 31 5.60 -4.22 14.19
CA GLN A 31 4.99 -4.59 15.47
C GLN A 31 5.00 -6.10 15.72
N LEU A 32 4.95 -6.91 14.66
CA LEU A 32 4.98 -8.36 14.78
C LEU A 32 6.30 -8.88 15.40
N ALA A 33 7.40 -8.14 15.21
CA ALA A 33 8.69 -8.44 15.80
C ALA A 33 8.84 -7.98 17.26
N VAL A 34 7.94 -7.12 17.77
CA VAL A 34 8.02 -6.54 19.11
C VAL A 34 7.88 -7.60 20.21
N PRO A 35 6.90 -8.52 20.17
CA PRO A 35 6.75 -9.54 21.19
C PRO A 35 8.02 -10.37 21.38
N GLU A 36 8.65 -10.79 20.27
CA GLU A 36 9.88 -11.56 20.32
C GLU A 36 11.05 -10.73 20.87
N LYS A 37 11.22 -9.49 20.40
CA LYS A 37 12.31 -8.60 20.85
C LYS A 37 12.21 -8.19 22.32
N GLN A 38 11.00 -7.99 22.83
CA GLN A 38 10.78 -7.46 24.19
C GLN A 38 10.60 -8.56 25.24
N TYR A 39 9.98 -9.67 24.88
CA TYR A 39 9.56 -10.69 25.85
C TYR A 39 10.15 -12.08 25.58
N GLY A 40 10.87 -12.28 24.47
CA GLY A 40 11.46 -13.58 24.13
C GLY A 40 10.41 -14.68 24.09
N VAL A 41 9.27 -14.42 23.42
CA VAL A 41 8.10 -15.31 23.43
C VAL A 41 8.48 -16.72 22.96
N ALA A 42 9.33 -16.86 21.96
CA ALA A 42 9.82 -18.17 21.53
C ALA A 42 10.57 -18.92 22.65
N ALA A 43 11.34 -18.24 23.49
CA ALA A 43 12.02 -18.86 24.62
C ALA A 43 11.06 -19.28 25.74
N ALA A 44 9.94 -18.58 25.90
CA ALA A 44 8.89 -18.96 26.85
C ALA A 44 8.17 -20.26 26.44
N PHE A 45 8.07 -20.54 25.13
CA PHE A 45 7.51 -21.79 24.64
C PHE A 45 8.34 -23.00 25.08
N ASP A 46 9.68 -22.91 25.07
CA ASP A 46 10.60 -24.02 25.37
C ASP A 46 10.40 -24.64 26.77
N HIS A 47 9.68 -23.96 27.68
CA HIS A 47 9.28 -24.50 28.98
C HIS A 47 8.13 -25.53 28.92
N TYR A 48 7.30 -25.48 27.88
CA TYR A 48 6.06 -26.28 27.79
C TYR A 48 5.87 -26.98 26.42
N THR A 49 6.46 -26.48 25.33
CA THR A 49 6.39 -27.06 23.97
C THR A 49 7.46 -26.40 23.06
N THR A 50 7.46 -26.69 21.75
CA THR A 50 8.40 -26.05 20.80
C THR A 50 7.84 -24.74 20.24
N ALA A 51 8.68 -23.72 20.07
CA ALA A 51 8.30 -22.45 19.43
C ALA A 51 8.14 -22.53 17.90
N ALA A 52 8.28 -23.70 17.28
CA ALA A 52 8.36 -23.84 15.82
C ALA A 52 7.11 -23.30 15.10
N ALA A 53 5.91 -23.63 15.60
CA ALA A 53 4.65 -23.14 15.04
C ALA A 53 4.50 -21.62 15.19
N TYR A 54 4.92 -21.07 16.33
CA TYR A 54 4.91 -19.62 16.56
C TYR A 54 5.83 -18.88 15.58
N ARG A 55 7.07 -19.36 15.41
CA ARG A 55 8.02 -18.75 14.47
C ARG A 55 7.52 -18.83 13.04
N ALA A 56 6.99 -19.98 12.63
CA ALA A 56 6.42 -20.16 11.29
C ALA A 56 5.26 -19.19 11.03
N TYR A 57 4.34 -19.05 12.00
CA TYR A 57 3.25 -18.08 11.91
C TYR A 57 3.76 -16.63 11.84
N ALA A 58 4.71 -16.27 12.70
CA ALA A 58 5.26 -14.92 12.73
C ALA A 58 5.93 -14.55 11.41
N THR A 59 6.75 -15.45 10.85
CA THR A 59 7.39 -15.26 9.55
C THR A 59 6.36 -15.12 8.43
N ALA A 60 5.36 -16.02 8.36
CA ALA A 60 4.34 -15.96 7.33
C ALA A 60 3.55 -14.64 7.37
N MET A 61 3.16 -14.19 8.57
CA MET A 61 2.44 -12.92 8.73
C MET A 61 3.28 -11.71 8.35
N GLU A 62 4.57 -11.71 8.68
CA GLU A 62 5.50 -10.65 8.28
C GLU A 62 5.63 -10.57 6.75
N GLU A 63 5.76 -11.72 6.08
CA GLU A 63 5.82 -11.81 4.62
C GLU A 63 4.54 -11.31 3.96
N GLU A 64 3.37 -11.73 4.45
CA GLU A 64 2.07 -11.29 3.95
C GLU A 64 1.87 -9.77 4.10
N PHE A 65 2.24 -9.18 5.24
CA PHE A 65 2.13 -7.73 5.42
C PHE A 65 3.04 -6.95 4.48
N ARG A 66 4.27 -7.43 4.23
CA ARG A 66 5.19 -6.81 3.26
C ARG A 66 4.68 -6.93 1.83
N LEU A 67 4.10 -8.09 1.47
CA LEU A 67 3.49 -8.30 0.16
C LEU A 67 2.33 -7.34 -0.08
N LEU A 68 1.42 -7.22 0.90
CA LEU A 68 0.29 -6.30 0.84
C LEU A 68 0.76 -4.84 0.79
N GLU A 69 1.79 -4.47 1.56
CA GLU A 69 2.39 -3.13 1.50
C GLU A 69 2.85 -2.81 0.07
N GLN A 70 3.60 -3.73 -0.55
CA GLN A 70 4.10 -3.57 -1.91
C GLN A 70 2.96 -3.45 -2.93
N ALA A 71 1.93 -4.29 -2.80
CA ALA A 71 0.75 -4.23 -3.65
C ALA A 71 0.00 -2.88 -3.53
N CYS A 72 -0.15 -2.35 -2.31
CA CYS A 72 -0.74 -1.03 -2.09
C CYS A 72 0.06 0.08 -2.77
N ARG A 73 1.40 0.04 -2.68
CA ARG A 73 2.28 1.01 -3.35
C ARG A 73 2.17 0.92 -4.87
N GLN A 74 2.21 -0.28 -5.43
CA GLN A 74 2.07 -0.49 -6.88
C GLN A 74 0.69 -0.03 -7.40
N LEU A 75 -0.37 -0.28 -6.65
CA LEU A 75 -1.70 0.20 -7.00
C LEU A 75 -1.78 1.73 -6.94
N ALA A 76 -1.16 2.36 -5.95
CA ALA A 76 -1.06 3.82 -5.87
C ALA A 76 -0.31 4.41 -7.07
N ASP A 77 0.82 3.81 -7.47
CA ASP A 77 1.60 4.23 -8.63
C ASP A 77 0.76 4.14 -9.92
N ALA A 78 0.03 3.04 -10.11
CA ALA A 78 -0.84 2.85 -11.27
C ALA A 78 -1.99 3.88 -11.33
N LEU A 79 -2.57 4.22 -10.18
CA LEU A 79 -3.61 5.26 -10.08
C LEU A 79 -3.07 6.65 -10.41
N GLU A 80 -1.87 7.00 -9.92
CA GLU A 80 -1.20 8.26 -10.26
C GLU A 80 -0.88 8.35 -11.75
N GLN A 81 -0.36 7.28 -12.35
CA GLN A 81 -0.11 7.21 -13.78
C GLN A 81 -1.41 7.41 -14.58
N THR A 82 -2.47 6.69 -14.19
CA THR A 82 -3.79 6.80 -14.84
C THR A 82 -4.36 8.22 -14.73
N ALA A 83 -4.19 8.88 -13.59
CA ALA A 83 -4.59 10.29 -13.43
C ALA A 83 -3.81 11.22 -14.38
N GLY A 84 -2.51 10.99 -14.53
CA GLY A 84 -1.67 11.73 -15.47
C GLY A 84 -2.06 11.50 -16.93
N ASP A 85 -2.48 10.30 -17.30
CA ASP A 85 -2.97 9.96 -18.64
C ASP A 85 -4.26 10.70 -18.96
N TYR A 86 -5.21 10.74 -18.02
CA TYR A 86 -6.44 11.52 -18.18
C TYR A 86 -6.17 13.01 -18.33
N ASP A 87 -5.31 13.60 -17.50
CA ASP A 87 -4.98 15.03 -17.62
C ASP A 87 -4.33 15.38 -18.97
N ARG A 88 -3.48 14.49 -19.51
CA ARG A 88 -2.89 14.67 -20.84
C ARG A 88 -3.95 14.58 -21.93
N ALA A 89 -4.85 13.61 -21.86
CA ALA A 89 -5.94 13.45 -22.81
C ALA A 89 -6.91 14.65 -22.79
N ASP A 90 -7.21 15.18 -21.60
CA ASP A 90 -8.06 16.36 -21.42
C ASP A 90 -7.40 17.61 -22.02
N LYS A 91 -6.11 17.85 -21.75
CA LYS A 91 -5.35 18.96 -22.37
C LYS A 91 -5.33 18.86 -23.89
N ALA A 92 -5.04 17.68 -24.44
CA ALA A 92 -5.00 17.45 -25.88
C ALA A 92 -6.39 17.67 -26.54
N SER A 93 -7.47 17.33 -25.82
CA SER A 93 -8.84 17.55 -26.29
C SER A 93 -9.24 19.03 -26.22
N ALA A 94 -8.86 19.73 -25.15
CA ALA A 94 -9.09 21.17 -25.01
C ALA A 94 -8.38 21.97 -26.12
N HIS A 95 -7.14 21.62 -26.48
CA HIS A 95 -6.43 22.25 -27.60
C HIS A 95 -7.11 22.03 -28.95
N ARG A 96 -7.67 20.84 -29.20
CA ARG A 96 -8.40 20.55 -30.45
C ARG A 96 -9.71 21.31 -30.58
N VAL A 97 -10.44 21.46 -29.47
CA VAL A 97 -11.72 22.20 -29.46
C VAL A 97 -11.49 23.72 -29.47
N GLY A 98 -10.44 24.21 -28.81
CA GLY A 98 -10.09 25.63 -28.78
C GLY A 98 -9.39 26.16 -30.05
N GLY A 99 -8.86 25.27 -30.90
CA GLY A 99 -8.25 25.61 -32.19
C GLY A 99 -9.24 25.76 -33.36
N VAL A 100 -10.55 25.59 -33.13
CA VAL A 100 -11.60 25.86 -34.11
C VAL A 100 -12.10 27.30 -33.90
N ARG A 101 -11.27 28.28 -34.23
CA ARG A 101 -11.66 29.66 -34.50
C ARG A 101 -10.71 30.27 -35.51
#